data_AF-A0A1U8GR94-F1
#
_entry.id   AF-A0A1U8GR94-F1
#
_cell.length_a   1.000
_cell.length_b   1.000
_cell.length_c   1.000
_cell.angle_alpha   90.00
_cell.angle_beta   90.00
_cell.angle_gamma   90.00
#
_symmetry.space_group_name_H-M   'P 1'
#
loop_
_entity.id
_entity.type
_entity.pdbx_description
1 polymer ?
#
loop_
_entity_poly.entity_id
_entity_poly.type
_entity_poly.pdbx_seq_one_letter_code
_entity_poly.pdbx_strand_id
1 'polypeptide(L)'
;MQQNHYDILIFDGLGEVSMSSQTVNTVEDIFDSSLNLEDTHYKEGYSEGYTDGLSSGKDEGNQVGLKTGFEVGEELGFYRGCIEVWNAAILVEPTCFSSRVQKNIKQMDELLRKYPFPDPENESATDTIDSLRLKFRTISATLNIRLEYDGYPKASTIDKSGF
;
A
#
# COMPACT_ATOMS: atom_id res chain seq x y z
N MET A 1 -52.69 -44.81 34.36
CA MET A 1 -53.90 -44.13 34.88
C MET A 1 -53.40 -42.83 35.52
N GLN A 2 -53.67 -41.61 35.08
CA GLN A 2 -54.56 -41.03 34.09
C GLN A 2 -53.98 -39.62 33.82
N GLN A 3 -53.79 -39.23 32.55
CA GLN A 3 -53.21 -37.95 32.16
C GLN A 3 -54.25 -36.84 32.40
N ASN A 4 -53.98 -35.85 33.25
CA ASN A 4 -54.87 -34.70 33.41
C ASN A 4 -54.62 -33.71 32.27
N HIS A 5 -55.41 -33.87 31.21
CA HIS A 5 -55.60 -32.92 30.12
C HIS A 5 -56.51 -31.81 30.62
N TYR A 6 -56.03 -30.57 30.64
CA TYR A 6 -56.89 -29.41 30.87
C TYR A 6 -57.05 -28.69 29.53
N ASP A 7 -58.20 -28.89 28.89
CA ASP A 7 -58.62 -28.14 27.71
C ASP A 7 -59.25 -26.82 28.14
N ILE A 8 -58.67 -25.70 27.72
CA ILE A 8 -59.31 -24.39 27.83
C ILE A 8 -60.06 -24.15 26.51
N LEU A 9 -61.38 -24.31 26.55
CA LEU A 9 -62.27 -23.96 25.45
C LEU A 9 -62.66 -22.49 25.58
N ILE A 10 -62.20 -21.64 24.66
CA ILE A 10 -62.72 -20.28 24.51
C ILE A 10 -63.82 -20.33 23.45
N PHE A 11 -65.05 -19.98 23.86
CA PHE A 11 -66.19 -19.81 22.96
C PHE A 11 -66.26 -18.34 22.53
N ASP A 12 -65.97 -18.06 21.26
CA ASP A 12 -66.46 -16.86 20.60
C ASP A 12 -67.77 -17.19 19.85
N GLY A 13 -68.66 -16.19 19.78
CA GLY A 13 -70.08 -16.35 19.42
C GLY A 13 -70.38 -16.73 17.97
N LEU A 14 -69.43 -17.33 17.24
CA LEU A 14 -69.59 -17.76 15.85
C LEU A 14 -68.90 -19.11 15.59
N GLY A 15 -69.12 -20.11 16.44
CA GLY A 15 -69.20 -21.53 16.06
C GLY A 15 -68.04 -22.17 15.28
N GLU A 16 -66.84 -21.59 15.21
CA GLU A 16 -65.65 -22.23 14.64
C GLU A 16 -64.66 -22.63 15.74
N VAL A 17 -64.37 -23.93 15.83
CA VAL A 17 -63.34 -24.46 16.73
C VAL A 17 -61.97 -24.21 16.10
N SER A 18 -61.29 -23.14 16.51
CA SER A 18 -59.89 -22.91 16.13
C SER A 18 -58.95 -23.56 17.15
N MET A 19 -58.29 -24.64 16.72
CA MET A 19 -57.33 -25.40 17.52
C MET A 19 -55.93 -24.83 17.30
N SER A 20 -55.52 -23.86 18.12
CA SER A 20 -54.16 -23.35 18.12
C SER A 20 -53.28 -24.23 19.02
N SER A 21 -52.60 -25.21 18.42
CA SER A 21 -51.46 -25.86 19.08
C SER A 21 -50.26 -24.91 19.04
N GLN A 22 -49.98 -24.23 20.16
CA GLN A 22 -48.64 -23.69 20.40
C GLN A 22 -47.75 -24.82 20.92
N THR A 23 -47.22 -25.64 20.01
CA THR A 23 -46.04 -26.45 20.31
C THR A 23 -44.83 -25.53 20.17
N VAL A 24 -44.36 -25.00 21.30
CA VAL A 24 -43.06 -24.33 21.35
C VAL A 24 -42.01 -25.42 21.11
N ASN A 25 -41.38 -25.42 19.92
CA ASN A 25 -40.23 -26.26 19.59
C ASN A 25 -38.98 -25.74 20.32
N THR A 26 -39.01 -25.71 21.65
CA THR A 26 -37.95 -25.12 22.46
C THR A 26 -36.64 -25.92 22.44
N VAL A 27 -36.65 -27.18 22.00
CA VAL A 27 -35.45 -28.04 22.01
C VAL A 27 -34.63 -27.96 20.72
N GLU A 28 -35.24 -27.59 19.59
CA GLU A 28 -34.51 -27.31 18.34
C GLU A 28 -33.78 -25.95 18.45
N ASP A 29 -34.41 -24.92 19.04
CA ASP A 29 -33.81 -23.58 19.13
C ASP A 29 -32.59 -23.45 20.08
N ILE A 30 -32.45 -24.28 21.12
CA ILE A 30 -31.42 -24.05 22.17
C ILE A 30 -30.04 -24.56 21.73
N PHE A 31 -29.96 -25.67 20.98
CA PHE A 31 -28.69 -26.26 20.56
C PHE A 31 -28.27 -25.90 19.14
N ASP A 32 -29.16 -25.30 18.34
CA ASP A 32 -28.85 -24.85 16.98
C ASP A 32 -27.67 -23.88 16.92
N SER A 33 -27.54 -22.99 17.89
CA SER A 33 -26.37 -22.10 18.01
C SER A 33 -25.06 -22.85 18.25
N SER A 34 -25.09 -23.95 19.00
CA SER A 34 -23.91 -24.79 19.26
C SER A 34 -23.55 -25.68 18.07
N LEU A 35 -24.55 -26.12 17.30
CA LEU A 35 -24.34 -26.94 16.11
C LEU A 35 -23.82 -26.11 14.93
N ASN A 36 -24.24 -24.85 14.81
CA ASN A 36 -23.82 -23.92 13.76
C ASN A 36 -22.67 -22.98 14.19
N LEU A 37 -22.03 -23.26 15.33
CA LEU A 37 -21.01 -22.38 15.91
C LEU A 37 -19.80 -22.21 14.99
N GLU A 38 -19.35 -23.29 14.35
CA GLU A 38 -18.24 -23.28 13.39
C GLU A 38 -18.54 -22.38 12.19
N ASP A 39 -19.69 -22.59 11.55
CA ASP A 39 -20.12 -21.79 10.39
C ASP A 39 -20.31 -20.32 10.75
N THR A 40 -20.80 -20.04 11.96
CA THR A 40 -21.00 -18.68 12.46
C THR A 40 -19.66 -17.98 12.64
N HIS A 41 -18.72 -18.58 13.38
CA HIS A 41 -17.40 -18.00 13.59
C HIS A 41 -16.56 -17.93 12.32
N TYR A 42 -16.73 -18.87 11.38
CA TYR A 42 -16.09 -18.77 10.06
C TYR A 42 -16.56 -17.53 9.31
N LYS A 43 -17.88 -17.29 9.26
CA LYS A 43 -18.46 -16.11 8.59
C LYS A 43 -18.08 -14.82 9.30
N GLU A 44 -18.10 -14.81 10.62
CA GLU A 44 -17.69 -13.66 11.44
C GLU A 44 -16.21 -13.33 11.20
N GLY A 45 -15.32 -14.32 11.32
CA GLY A 45 -13.89 -14.12 11.09
C GLY A 45 -13.55 -13.72 9.67
N TYR A 46 -14.26 -14.26 8.66
CA TYR A 46 -14.11 -13.82 7.27
C TYR A 46 -14.57 -12.36 7.10
N SER A 47 -15.75 -12.01 7.62
CA SER A 47 -16.30 -10.66 7.50
C SER A 47 -15.39 -9.65 8.20
N GLU A 48 -14.97 -9.93 9.44
CA GLU A 48 -14.05 -9.11 10.21
C GLU A 48 -12.73 -8.94 9.47
N GLY A 49 -12.07 -10.04 9.10
CA GLY A 49 -10.79 -10.01 8.39
C GLY A 49 -10.86 -9.33 7.02
N TYR A 50 -11.97 -9.47 6.30
CA TYR A 50 -12.19 -8.76 5.03
C TYR A 50 -12.33 -7.26 5.26
N THR A 51 -13.14 -6.84 6.24
CA THR A 51 -13.34 -5.41 6.53
C THR A 51 -12.07 -4.75 7.04
N ASP A 52 -11.37 -5.40 7.98
CA ASP A 52 -10.12 -4.92 8.53
C ASP A 52 -9.05 -4.86 7.43
N GLY A 53 -8.84 -5.96 6.70
CA GLY A 53 -7.87 -6.05 5.61
C GLY A 53 -8.08 -5.05 4.48
N LEU A 54 -9.34 -4.71 4.16
CA LEU A 54 -9.65 -3.68 3.17
C LEU A 54 -9.23 -2.28 3.66
N SER A 55 -9.44 -2.00 4.95
CA SER A 55 -9.09 -0.71 5.54
C SER A 55 -7.57 -0.57 5.74
N SER A 56 -6.94 -1.56 6.37
CA SER A 56 -5.51 -1.57 6.65
C SER A 56 -4.70 -1.64 5.36
N GLY A 57 -5.09 -2.49 4.41
CA GLY A 57 -4.40 -2.61 3.12
C GLY A 57 -4.40 -1.30 2.31
N LYS A 58 -5.47 -0.50 2.40
CA LYS A 58 -5.52 0.82 1.76
C LYS A 58 -4.55 1.80 2.41
N ASP A 59 -4.53 1.86 3.73
CA ASP A 59 -3.67 2.78 4.47
C ASP A 59 -2.19 2.40 4.34
N GLU A 60 -1.88 1.11 4.44
CA GLU A 60 -0.53 0.58 4.22
C GLU A 60 -0.06 0.84 2.79
N GLY A 61 -0.88 0.53 1.78
CA GLY A 61 -0.54 0.79 0.38
C GLY A 61 -0.26 2.27 0.11
N ASN A 62 -1.05 3.17 0.69
CA ASN A 62 -0.82 4.62 0.58
C ASN A 62 0.48 5.04 1.26
N GLN A 63 0.74 4.58 2.49
CA GLN A 63 1.97 4.92 3.20
C GLN A 63 3.22 4.41 2.49
N VAL A 64 3.19 3.15 2.03
CA VAL A 64 4.31 2.54 1.30
C VAL A 64 4.53 3.28 -0.01
N GLY A 65 3.48 3.50 -0.80
CA GLY A 65 3.58 4.19 -2.09
C GLY A 65 4.08 5.63 -1.98
N LEU A 66 3.64 6.38 -0.97
CA LEU A 66 4.14 7.74 -0.71
C LEU A 66 5.62 7.72 -0.34
N LYS A 67 6.04 6.80 0.53
CA LYS A 67 7.42 6.69 0.96
C LYS A 67 8.34 6.32 -0.21
N THR A 68 8.03 5.23 -0.92
CA THR A 68 8.86 4.73 -2.02
C THR A 68 8.86 5.71 -3.19
N GLY A 69 7.71 6.30 -3.50
CA GLY A 69 7.59 7.33 -4.53
C GLY A 69 8.41 8.57 -4.22
N PHE A 70 8.44 9.01 -2.95
CA PHE A 70 9.29 10.13 -2.53
C PHE A 70 10.77 9.81 -2.63
N GLU A 71 11.21 8.64 -2.14
CA GLU A 71 12.62 8.21 -2.19
C GLU A 71 13.17 8.20 -3.63
N VAL A 72 12.36 7.67 -4.58
CA VAL A 72 12.72 7.65 -6.00
C VAL A 72 12.62 9.04 -6.63
N GLY A 73 11.55 9.78 -6.34
CA GLY A 73 11.33 11.12 -6.88
C GLY A 73 12.41 12.12 -6.47
N GLU A 74 12.88 12.05 -5.23
CA GLU A 74 14.00 12.84 -4.72
C GLU A 74 15.28 12.55 -5.51
N GLU A 75 15.62 11.26 -5.69
CA GLU A 75 16.82 10.86 -6.41
C GLU A 75 16.80 11.34 -7.87
N LEU A 76 15.67 11.16 -8.55
CA LEU A 76 15.48 11.66 -9.92
C LEU A 76 15.56 13.19 -9.98
N GLY A 77 14.95 13.89 -9.02
CA GLY A 77 15.00 15.35 -8.92
C GLY A 77 16.43 15.87 -8.71
N PHE A 78 17.20 15.21 -7.86
CA PHE A 78 18.61 15.53 -7.63
C PHE A 78 19.43 15.41 -8.93
N TYR A 79 19.29 14.29 -9.65
CA TYR A 79 19.97 14.10 -10.93
C TYR A 79 19.57 15.15 -11.96
N ARG A 80 18.27 15.48 -12.02
CA ARG A 80 17.76 16.53 -12.91
C ARG A 80 18.41 17.88 -12.62
N GLY A 81 18.48 18.27 -11.35
CA GLY A 81 19.13 19.52 -10.95
C GLY A 81 20.62 19.57 -11.34
N CYS A 82 21.35 18.47 -11.14
CA CYS A 82 22.76 18.38 -11.55
C CYS A 82 22.94 18.59 -13.06
N ILE A 83 22.11 17.91 -13.86
CA ILE A 83 22.13 18.01 -15.33
C ILE A 83 21.85 19.45 -15.78
N GLU A 84 20.86 20.11 -15.19
CA GLU A 84 20.52 21.49 -15.51
C GLU A 84 21.66 22.46 -15.18
N VAL A 85 22.28 22.32 -14.01
CA VAL A 85 23.44 23.13 -13.61
C VAL A 85 24.63 22.91 -14.55
N TRP A 86 24.95 21.66 -14.87
CA TRP A 86 26.05 21.36 -15.78
C TRP A 86 25.78 21.87 -17.21
N ASN A 87 24.55 21.74 -17.69
CA ASN A 87 24.17 22.30 -19.00
C ASN A 87 24.24 23.83 -19.00
N ALA A 88 23.80 24.49 -17.93
CA ALA A 88 23.93 25.94 -17.78
C ALA A 88 25.41 26.38 -17.81
N ALA A 89 26.31 25.65 -17.15
CA ALA A 89 27.74 25.92 -17.22
C ALA A 89 28.30 25.80 -18.65
N ILE A 90 27.90 24.76 -19.40
CA ILE A 90 28.30 24.57 -20.80
C ILE A 90 27.78 25.70 -21.69
N LEU A 91 26.57 26.23 -21.43
CA LEU A 91 26.02 27.35 -22.19
C LEU A 91 26.81 28.64 -21.98
N VAL A 92 27.32 28.87 -20.78
CA VAL A 92 28.14 30.05 -20.44
C VAL A 92 29.55 29.90 -21.00
N GLU A 93 30.17 28.72 -20.83
CA GLU A 93 31.53 28.42 -21.28
C GLU A 93 31.55 27.04 -21.96
N PRO A 94 31.44 26.96 -23.30
CA PRO A 94 31.33 25.69 -24.03
C PRO A 94 32.53 24.75 -23.85
N THR A 95 33.68 25.27 -23.40
CA THR A 95 34.89 24.49 -23.16
C THR A 95 35.11 24.12 -21.70
N CYS A 96 34.18 24.46 -20.79
CA CYS A 96 34.33 24.22 -19.35
C CYS A 96 34.48 22.73 -19.00
N PHE A 97 33.91 21.85 -19.83
CA PHE A 97 34.00 20.40 -19.67
C PHE A 97 34.50 19.74 -20.95
N SER A 98 35.25 18.64 -20.80
CA SER A 98 35.69 17.84 -21.94
C SER A 98 34.50 17.27 -22.74
N SER A 99 34.72 17.02 -24.04
CA SER A 99 33.72 16.39 -24.91
C SER A 99 33.17 15.07 -24.36
N ARG A 100 34.02 14.31 -23.65
CA ARG A 100 33.64 13.08 -22.94
C ARG A 100 32.61 13.35 -21.85
N VAL A 101 32.83 14.37 -21.01
CA VAL A 101 31.90 14.73 -19.93
C VAL A 101 30.58 15.24 -20.50
N GLN A 102 30.63 16.14 -21.48
CA GLN A 102 29.42 16.65 -22.14
C GLN A 102 28.58 15.52 -22.75
N LYS A 103 29.21 14.50 -23.35
CA LYS A 103 28.52 13.31 -23.85
C LYS A 103 27.86 12.51 -22.72
N ASN A 104 28.55 12.31 -21.60
CA ASN A 104 27.98 11.59 -20.46
C ASN A 104 26.78 12.33 -19.85
N ILE A 105 26.84 13.66 -19.75
CA ILE A 105 25.71 14.51 -19.27
C ILE A 105 24.49 14.32 -20.19
N LYS A 106 24.68 14.41 -21.51
CA LYS A 106 23.58 14.18 -22.49
C LYS A 106 22.96 12.79 -22.37
N GLN A 107 23.79 11.76 -22.20
CA GLN A 107 23.29 10.40 -22.00
C GLN A 107 22.54 10.23 -20.68
N MET A 108 22.98 10.89 -19.62
CA MET A 108 22.31 10.87 -18.32
C MET A 108 20.94 11.56 -18.40
N ASP A 109 20.86 12.67 -19.13
CA ASP A 109 19.61 13.39 -19.44
C ASP A 109 18.63 12.57 -20.29
N GLU A 110 19.14 11.82 -21.28
CA GLU A 110 18.34 10.86 -22.05
C GLU A 110 17.78 9.72 -21.20
N LEU A 111 18.55 9.18 -20.26
CA LEU A 111 18.07 8.15 -19.33
C LEU A 111 16.96 8.70 -18.44
N LEU A 112 17.16 9.90 -17.88
CA LEU A 112 16.19 10.53 -16.99
C LEU A 112 14.86 10.80 -17.70
N ARG A 113 14.89 11.22 -18.97
CA ARG A 113 13.68 11.39 -19.79
C ARG A 113 12.94 10.09 -20.10
N LYS A 114 13.64 8.95 -20.10
CA LYS A 114 13.07 7.63 -20.42
C LYS A 114 12.51 6.92 -19.18
N TYR A 115 12.70 7.48 -18.00
CA TYR A 115 12.21 6.86 -16.77
C TYR A 115 10.68 6.65 -16.82
N PRO A 116 10.17 5.42 -16.56
CA PRO A 116 8.76 5.09 -16.70
C PRO A 116 7.93 5.56 -15.48
N PHE A 117 7.67 6.86 -15.37
CA PHE A 117 6.83 7.42 -14.29
C PHE A 117 5.44 6.75 -14.13
N PRO A 118 4.73 6.34 -15.20
CA PRO A 118 3.42 5.72 -15.05
C PRO A 118 3.44 4.30 -14.50
N ASP A 119 4.58 3.62 -14.57
CA ASP A 119 4.75 2.22 -14.19
C ASP A 119 6.10 2.02 -13.46
N PRO A 120 6.18 2.46 -12.19
CA PRO A 120 7.42 2.44 -11.42
C PRO A 120 7.80 1.03 -10.92
N GLU A 121 6.91 0.05 -11.01
CA GLU A 121 7.17 -1.34 -10.61
C GLU A 121 7.82 -2.18 -11.73
N ASN A 122 8.00 -1.58 -12.91
CA ASN A 122 8.64 -2.22 -14.04
C ASN A 122 10.14 -2.45 -13.77
N GLU A 123 10.67 -3.61 -14.15
CA GLU A 123 12.10 -3.95 -14.09
C GLU A 123 12.98 -2.88 -14.81
N SER A 124 12.45 -2.24 -15.85
CA SER A 124 13.14 -1.15 -16.54
C SER A 124 13.31 0.12 -15.70
N ALA A 125 12.49 0.36 -14.68
CA ALA A 125 12.58 1.52 -13.81
C ALA A 125 13.81 1.40 -12.90
N THR A 126 14.00 0.22 -12.29
CA THR A 126 15.18 -0.10 -11.45
C THR A 126 16.48 -0.02 -12.25
N ASP A 127 16.48 -0.61 -13.46
CA ASP A 127 17.66 -0.57 -14.35
C ASP A 127 18.02 0.86 -14.76
N THR A 128 17.01 1.72 -14.96
CA THR A 128 17.21 3.12 -15.31
C THR A 128 17.85 3.89 -14.16
N ILE A 129 17.39 3.69 -12.91
CA ILE A 129 17.97 4.33 -11.72
C ILE A 129 19.41 3.88 -11.50
N ASP A 130 19.71 2.58 -11.62
CA ASP A 130 21.07 2.08 -11.44
C ASP A 130 22.03 2.60 -12.53
N SER A 131 21.53 2.72 -13.76
CA SER A 131 22.25 3.37 -14.85
C SER A 131 22.50 4.86 -14.58
N LEU A 132 21.54 5.58 -14.00
CA LEU A 132 21.70 6.98 -13.58
C LEU A 132 22.76 7.10 -12.47
N ARG A 133 22.70 6.27 -11.42
CA ARG A 133 23.70 6.21 -10.34
C ARG A 133 25.11 5.99 -10.85
N LEU A 134 25.27 5.10 -11.82
CA LEU A 134 26.58 4.81 -12.42
C LEU A 134 27.11 6.00 -13.22
N LYS A 135 26.24 6.63 -14.05
CA LYS A 135 26.63 7.80 -14.84
C LYS A 135 26.96 9.00 -13.96
N PHE A 136 26.16 9.25 -12.94
CA PHE A 136 26.42 10.30 -11.96
C PHE A 136 27.81 10.14 -11.33
N ARG A 137 28.11 8.96 -10.77
CA ARG A 137 29.43 8.66 -10.19
C ARG A 137 30.57 8.86 -11.18
N THR A 138 30.38 8.44 -12.43
CA THR A 138 31.37 8.63 -13.50
C THR A 138 31.63 10.10 -13.79
N ILE A 139 30.57 10.92 -13.88
CA ILE A 139 30.69 12.36 -14.12
C ILE A 139 31.36 13.04 -12.93
N SER A 140 30.90 12.78 -11.71
CA SER A 140 31.46 13.37 -10.49
C SER A 140 32.95 13.06 -10.32
N ALA A 141 33.36 11.81 -10.57
CA ALA A 141 34.76 11.40 -10.55
C ALA A 141 35.59 12.10 -11.64
N THR A 142 35.04 12.24 -12.85
CA THR A 142 35.74 12.91 -13.97
C THR A 142 35.90 14.41 -13.73
N LEU A 143 34.94 15.03 -13.04
CA LEU A 143 34.96 16.45 -12.69
C LEU A 143 35.73 16.74 -11.39
N ASN A 144 36.15 15.70 -10.66
CA ASN A 144 36.78 15.81 -9.34
C ASN A 144 35.95 16.65 -8.35
N ILE A 145 34.62 16.51 -8.41
CA ILE A 145 33.68 17.17 -7.50
C ILE A 145 33.26 16.20 -6.38
N ARG A 146 33.21 16.68 -5.15
CA ARG A 146 32.59 15.94 -4.02
C ARG A 146 31.10 16.24 -4.00
N LEU A 147 30.40 15.70 -5.00
CA LEU A 147 28.96 15.77 -5.07
C LEU A 147 28.43 14.37 -4.77
N GLU A 148 27.78 14.23 -3.63
CA GLU A 148 27.22 12.98 -3.13
C GLU A 148 25.70 13.11 -3.06
N TYR A 149 25.02 12.01 -3.36
CA TYR A 149 23.59 11.88 -3.09
C TYR A 149 23.46 11.08 -1.80
N ASP A 150 23.23 11.79 -0.69
CA ASP A 150 23.11 11.17 0.64
C ASP A 150 21.76 10.48 0.85
N GLY A 151 20.80 10.77 -0.04
CA GLY A 151 19.42 10.30 0.02
C GLY A 151 18.64 10.86 1.21
N TYR A 152 17.34 10.63 1.21
CA TYR A 152 16.50 10.97 2.35
C TYR A 152 17.05 10.30 3.63
N PRO A 153 17.26 11.05 4.73
CA PRO A 153 17.67 10.46 5.99
C PRO A 153 16.61 9.45 6.42
N LYS A 154 16.99 8.17 6.41
CA LYS A 154 16.20 7.12 7.06
C LYS A 154 16.00 7.57 8.49
N ALA A 155 14.76 7.57 8.98
CA ALA A 155 14.39 7.94 10.36
C ALA A 155 15.23 7.23 11.46
N SER A 156 16.07 6.26 11.10
CA SER A 156 17.09 5.64 11.94
C SER A 156 18.29 6.52 12.30
N THR A 157 18.45 7.73 11.77
CA THR A 157 19.51 8.67 12.23
C THR A 157 19.02 9.69 13.27
N ILE A 158 17.78 9.54 13.77
CA ILE A 158 17.41 10.18 15.04
C ILE A 158 18.09 9.39 16.14
N ASP A 159 19.26 9.89 16.52
CA ASP A 159 20.01 9.47 17.69
C ASP A 159 19.07 9.33 18.90
N LYS A 160 18.91 8.10 19.38
CA LYS A 160 18.26 7.79 20.67
C LYS A 160 19.23 8.07 21.83
N SER A 161 19.99 9.16 21.77
CA SER A 161 20.75 9.66 22.91
C SER A 161 20.07 10.93 23.45
N GLY A 162 19.49 10.79 24.63
CA GLY A 162 18.82 11.87 25.37
C GLY A 162 17.29 11.79 25.31
N PHE A 163 16.67 10.96 26.16
CA PHE A 163 16.40 11.26 27.57
C PHE A 163 16.34 9.95 28.37
#